data_AF-A0A6H0RYS2-F1
#
_entry.id   AF-A0A6H0RYS2-F1
#
_cell.length_a   1.000
_cell.length_b   1.000
_cell.length_c   1.000
_cell.angle_alpha   90.00
_cell.angle_beta   90.00
_cell.angle_gamma   90.00
#
_symmetry.space_group_name_H-M   'P 1'
#
loop_
_entity.id
_entity.type
_entity.pdbx_description
1 polymer ?
#
loop_
_entity_poly.entity_id
_entity_poly.type
_entity_poly.pdbx_seq_one_letter_code
_entity_poly.pdbx_strand_id
1 'polypeptide(L)'
;MSVEGLRVDPTEVLIAADHVDVAADNLRADHGSAHSRIGAAQPGWIGSSAAALTASAAKWEEDSTRHYSELVGHVEALRSAASMYTGTDSQEKAAIDTAASGLDSMGL
;
A
#
# COMPACT_ATOMS: atom_id res chain seq x y z
N MET A 1 -19.04 -10.86 24.17
CA MET A 1 -18.89 -10.43 22.77
C MET A 1 -17.71 -11.22 22.23
N SER A 2 -17.97 -12.37 21.62
CA SER A 2 -16.90 -13.21 21.08
C SER A 2 -16.32 -12.50 19.87
N VAL A 3 -15.04 -12.16 19.92
CA VAL A 3 -14.32 -11.66 18.75
C VAL A 3 -14.22 -12.86 17.82
N GLU A 4 -15.03 -12.88 16.76
CA GLU A 4 -14.81 -13.82 15.66
C GLU A 4 -13.36 -13.62 15.21
N GLY A 5 -12.53 -14.64 15.37
CA GLY A 5 -11.09 -14.52 15.15
C GLY A 5 -10.83 -14.12 13.70
N LEU A 6 -10.21 -12.96 13.50
CA LEU A 6 -9.83 -12.50 12.18
C LEU A 6 -8.82 -13.48 11.59
N ARG A 7 -9.25 -14.29 10.62
CA ARG A 7 -8.36 -15.17 9.86
C ARG A 7 -7.73 -14.36 8.74
N VAL A 8 -6.48 -13.97 8.92
CA VAL A 8 -5.68 -13.31 7.89
C VAL A 8 -4.72 -14.31 7.28
N ASP A 9 -4.73 -14.42 5.96
CA ASP A 9 -3.66 -15.10 5.21
C ASP A 9 -2.58 -14.07 4.84
N PRO A 10 -1.38 -14.15 5.44
CA PRO A 10 -0.29 -13.22 5.14
C PRO A 10 0.13 -13.22 3.67
N THR A 11 -0.05 -14.34 2.97
CA THR A 11 0.27 -14.47 1.54
C THR A 11 -0.66 -13.59 0.70
N GLU A 12 -1.97 -13.65 0.97
CA GLU A 12 -2.97 -12.82 0.30
C GLU A 12 -2.76 -11.33 0.60
N VAL A 13 -2.32 -10.99 1.82
CA VAL A 13 -1.95 -9.61 2.18
C VAL A 13 -0.75 -9.12 1.37
N LEU A 14 0.26 -9.96 1.14
CA LEU A 14 1.42 -9.61 0.30
C LEU A 14 1.03 -9.46 -1.17
N ILE A 15 0.18 -10.36 -1.70
CA ILE A 15 -0.37 -10.23 -3.06
C ILE A 15 -1.14 -8.91 -3.22
N ALA A 16 -1.95 -8.54 -2.22
CA ALA A 16 -2.64 -7.27 -2.21
C ALA A 16 -1.67 -6.09 -2.18
N ALA A 17 -0.60 -6.17 -1.39
CA ALA A 17 0.45 -5.14 -1.35
C ALA A 17 1.09 -4.96 -2.73
N ASP A 18 1.45 -6.05 -3.42
CA ASP A 18 2.06 -5.98 -4.75
C ASP A 18 1.10 -5.43 -5.82
N HIS A 19 -0.19 -5.75 -5.75
CA HIS A 19 -1.20 -5.14 -6.62
C HIS A 19 -1.32 -3.63 -6.41
N VAL A 20 -1.29 -3.17 -5.15
CA VAL A 20 -1.33 -1.74 -4.83
C VAL A 20 -0.05 -1.04 -5.29
N ASP A 21 1.11 -1.69 -5.17
CA ASP A 21 2.42 -1.18 -5.64
C ASP A 21 2.40 -0.95 -7.16
N VAL A 22 1.94 -1.94 -7.93
CA VAL A 22 1.77 -1.82 -9.38
C VAL A 22 0.79 -0.71 -9.74
N ALA A 23 -0.32 -0.57 -8.99
CA ALA A 23 -1.27 0.51 -9.22
C ALA A 23 -0.67 1.89 -8.94
N ALA A 24 0.17 2.02 -7.90
CA ALA A 24 0.87 3.25 -7.57
C ALA A 24 1.87 3.65 -8.67
N ASP A 25 2.63 2.68 -9.18
CA ASP A 25 3.57 2.90 -10.29
C ASP A 25 2.85 3.33 -11.57
N ASN A 26 1.75 2.67 -11.91
CA ASN A 26 0.93 3.06 -13.07
C ASN A 26 0.36 4.47 -12.92
N LEU A 27 -0.19 4.81 -11.75
CA LEU A 27 -0.67 6.17 -11.45
C LEU A 27 0.42 7.20 -11.68
N ARG A 28 1.63 6.95 -11.14
CA ARG A 28 2.77 7.86 -11.29
C ARG A 28 3.20 8.01 -12.75
N ALA A 29 3.27 6.92 -13.50
CA ALA A 29 3.69 6.93 -14.90
C ALA A 29 2.68 7.69 -15.77
N ASP A 30 1.39 7.38 -15.65
CA ASP A 30 0.32 7.97 -16.45
C ASP A 30 0.15 9.46 -16.15
N HIS A 31 0.14 9.84 -14.87
CA HIS A 31 0.07 11.25 -14.49
C HIS A 31 1.33 12.02 -14.84
N GLY A 32 2.52 11.43 -14.74
CA GLY A 32 3.76 12.04 -15.22
C GLY A 32 3.74 12.33 -16.72
N SER A 33 3.23 11.38 -17.51
CA SER A 33 3.03 11.54 -18.96
C SER A 33 2.02 12.65 -19.26
N ALA A 34 0.87 12.67 -18.56
CA ALA A 34 -0.13 13.72 -18.70
C ALA A 34 0.42 15.11 -18.34
N HIS A 35 1.15 15.22 -17.23
CA HIS A 35 1.77 16.47 -16.79
C HIS A 35 2.80 16.98 -17.81
N SER A 36 3.63 16.09 -18.36
CA SER A 36 4.57 16.45 -19.45
C SER A 36 3.85 17.02 -20.67
N ARG A 37 2.75 16.39 -21.10
CA ARG A 37 1.93 16.88 -22.23
C ARG A 37 1.27 18.23 -21.93
N ILE A 38 0.84 18.45 -20.69
CA ILE A 38 0.29 19.73 -20.25
C ILE A 38 1.38 20.82 -20.29
N GLY A 39 2.57 20.54 -19.75
CA GLY A 39 3.70 21.48 -19.79
C GLY A 39 4.09 21.87 -21.22
N ALA A 40 4.07 20.90 -22.15
CA ALA A 40 4.32 21.17 -23.57
C ALA A 40 3.24 22.03 -24.24
N ALA A 41 1.98 21.96 -23.77
CA ALA A 41 0.88 22.76 -24.30
C ALA A 41 0.79 24.17 -23.67
N GLN A 42 1.34 24.36 -22.48
CA GLN A 42 1.21 25.58 -21.69
C GLN A 42 1.60 26.88 -22.44
N PRO A 43 2.70 26.92 -23.24
CA PRO A 43 3.07 28.11 -23.99
C PRO A 43 2.02 28.59 -25.01
N GLY A 44 1.11 27.69 -25.43
CA GLY A 44 0.03 28.00 -26.36
C GLY A 44 -1.25 28.53 -25.70
N TRP A 45 -1.32 28.59 -24.36
CA TRP A 45 -2.50 29.06 -23.65
C TRP A 45 -2.51 30.58 -23.56
N ILE A 46 -3.63 31.21 -23.93
CA ILE A 46 -3.77 32.67 -23.98
C ILE A 46 -5.01 33.10 -23.19
N GLY A 47 -4.93 34.25 -22.53
CA GLY A 47 -6.06 34.88 -21.83
C GLY A 47 -6.37 34.26 -20.46
N SER A 48 -7.56 34.58 -19.93
CA SER A 48 -7.99 34.15 -18.59
C SER A 48 -8.05 32.63 -18.42
N SER A 49 -8.32 31.89 -19.50
CA SER A 49 -8.29 30.42 -19.51
C SER A 49 -6.90 29.86 -19.25
N ALA A 50 -5.81 30.57 -19.61
CA ALA A 50 -4.45 30.11 -19.38
C ALA A 50 -4.12 30.02 -17.87
N ALA A 51 -4.55 31.02 -17.10
CA ALA A 51 -4.37 31.03 -15.65
C ALA A 51 -5.18 29.90 -14.99
N ALA A 52 -6.43 29.71 -15.41
CA ALA A 52 -7.28 28.63 -14.91
C ALA A 52 -6.70 27.24 -15.22
N LEU A 53 -6.25 27.00 -16.46
CA LEU A 53 -5.63 25.74 -16.86
C LEU A 53 -4.32 25.48 -16.12
N THR A 54 -3.51 26.51 -15.89
CA THR A 54 -2.27 26.38 -15.11
C THR A 54 -2.58 26.00 -13.65
N ALA A 55 -3.57 26.64 -13.04
CA ALA A 55 -4.00 26.31 -11.68
C ALA A 55 -4.57 24.89 -11.58
N SER A 56 -5.37 24.47 -12.55
CA SER A 56 -5.88 23.09 -12.63
C SER A 56 -4.76 22.07 -12.80
N ALA A 57 -3.77 22.35 -13.65
CA ALA A 57 -2.62 21.48 -13.86
C ALA A 57 -1.78 21.30 -12.58
N ALA A 58 -1.52 22.40 -11.86
CA ALA A 58 -0.79 22.37 -10.59
C ALA A 58 -1.57 21.58 -9.52
N LYS A 59 -2.88 21.81 -9.39
CA LYS A 59 -3.73 21.05 -8.47
C LYS A 59 -3.71 19.56 -8.81
N TRP A 60 -3.81 19.21 -10.08
CA TRP A 60 -3.75 17.81 -10.50
C TRP A 60 -2.40 17.18 -10.17
N GLU A 61 -1.29 17.85 -10.40
CA GLU A 61 0.04 17.35 -10.02
C GLU A 61 0.17 17.10 -8.51
N GLU A 62 -0.32 18.04 -7.70
CA GLU A 62 -0.37 17.91 -6.23
C GLU A 62 -1.22 16.71 -5.80
N ASP A 63 -2.46 16.61 -6.30
CA ASP A 63 -3.37 15.51 -5.97
C ASP A 63 -2.81 14.15 -6.41
N SER A 64 -2.16 14.08 -7.57
CA SER A 64 -1.53 12.86 -8.08
C SER A 64 -0.36 12.42 -7.20
N THR A 65 0.46 13.37 -6.76
CA THR A 65 1.59 13.12 -5.86
C THR A 65 1.11 12.64 -4.50
N ARG A 66 0.07 13.28 -3.95
CA ARG A 66 -0.55 12.88 -2.69
C ARG A 66 -1.11 11.46 -2.76
N HIS A 67 -1.89 11.13 -3.80
CA HIS A 67 -2.44 9.78 -3.97
C HIS A 67 -1.34 8.72 -4.14
N TYR A 68 -0.27 9.02 -4.87
CA TYR A 68 0.88 8.12 -4.97
C TYR A 68 1.49 7.85 -3.58
N SER A 69 1.72 8.88 -2.77
CA SER A 69 2.26 8.72 -1.41
C SER A 69 1.33 7.92 -0.50
N GLU A 70 0.01 8.14 -0.58
CA GLU A 70 -0.99 7.38 0.16
C GLU A 70 -0.95 5.89 -0.21
N LEU A 71 -0.87 5.57 -1.50
CA LEU A 71 -0.79 4.19 -1.99
C LEU A 71 0.50 3.50 -1.53
N VAL A 72 1.65 4.15 -1.64
CA VAL A 72 2.92 3.62 -1.11
C VAL A 72 2.83 3.37 0.40
N GLY A 73 2.22 4.29 1.16
CA GLY A 73 1.96 4.09 2.58
C GLY A 73 1.08 2.87 2.87
N HIS A 74 0.09 2.58 2.02
CA HIS A 74 -0.72 1.36 2.13
C HIS A 74 0.09 0.09 1.82
N VAL A 75 0.95 0.11 0.81
CA VAL A 75 1.85 -1.01 0.49
C VAL A 75 2.74 -1.33 1.70
N GLU A 76 3.36 -0.32 2.30
CA GLU A 76 4.21 -0.49 3.49
C GLU A 76 3.41 -1.04 4.69
N ALA A 77 2.21 -0.53 4.92
CA ALA A 77 1.33 -0.99 5.98
C ALA A 77 0.90 -2.46 5.78
N LEU A 78 0.58 -2.86 4.56
CA LEU A 78 0.22 -4.25 4.23
C LEU A 78 1.41 -5.20 4.40
N ARG A 79 2.60 -4.82 3.90
CA ARG A 79 3.83 -5.61 4.08
C ARG A 79 4.18 -5.76 5.57
N SER A 80 4.04 -4.69 6.35
CA SER A 80 4.22 -4.71 7.80
C SER A 80 3.20 -5.63 8.48
N ALA A 81 1.92 -5.54 8.11
CA ALA A 81 0.87 -6.40 8.65
C ALA A 81 1.13 -7.88 8.38
N ALA A 82 1.51 -8.25 7.15
CA ALA A 82 1.86 -9.63 6.80
C ALA A 82 3.03 -10.16 7.64
N SER A 83 4.05 -9.33 7.87
CA SER A 83 5.19 -9.66 8.73
C SER A 83 4.74 -9.91 10.18
N MET A 84 3.87 -9.05 10.73
CA MET A 84 3.34 -9.22 12.08
C MET A 84 2.53 -10.50 12.24
N TYR A 85 1.63 -10.83 11.30
CA TYR A 85 0.85 -12.07 11.36
C TYR A 85 1.75 -13.30 11.30
N THR A 86 2.73 -13.32 10.40
CA THR A 86 3.69 -14.43 10.28
C THR A 86 4.51 -14.59 11.57
N GLY A 87 4.92 -13.48 12.17
CA GLY A 87 5.68 -13.45 13.42
C GLY A 87 4.87 -13.97 14.61
N THR A 88 3.60 -13.57 14.73
CA THR A 88 2.68 -14.06 15.77
C THR A 88 2.44 -15.56 15.62
N ASP A 89 2.12 -16.04 14.41
CA ASP A 89 1.86 -17.47 14.15
C ASP A 89 3.10 -18.33 14.48
N SER A 90 4.29 -17.86 14.11
CA SER A 90 5.55 -18.55 14.43
C SER A 90 5.83 -18.62 15.94
N GLN A 91 5.53 -17.56 16.69
CA GLN A 91 5.72 -17.51 18.15
C GLN A 91 4.71 -18.41 18.87
N GLU A 92 3.45 -18.38 18.46
CA GLU A 92 2.40 -19.24 19.02
C GLU A 92 2.70 -20.71 18.76
N LYS A 93 3.13 -21.06 17.54
CA LYS A 93 3.60 -22.42 17.22
C LYS A 93 4.75 -22.86 18.12
N ALA A 94 5.79 -22.04 18.29
CA ALA A 94 6.93 -22.37 19.14
C ALA A 94 6.53 -22.57 20.61
N ALA A 95 5.57 -21.78 21.10
CA ALA A 95 5.02 -21.94 22.45
C ALA A 95 4.24 -23.26 22.59
N ILE A 96 3.46 -23.64 21.59
CA ILE A 96 2.74 -24.93 21.54
C ILE A 96 3.73 -26.10 21.51
N ASP A 97 4.75 -26.06 20.65
CA ASP A 97 5.76 -27.11 20.52
C ASP A 97 6.56 -27.27 21.84
N THR A 98 6.86 -26.16 22.51
CA THR A 98 7.51 -26.16 23.83
C THR A 98 6.61 -26.77 24.90
N ALA A 99 5.33 -26.41 24.93
CA ALA A 99 4.37 -26.97 25.87
C ALA A 99 4.16 -28.48 25.65
N ALA A 100 4.05 -28.92 24.40
CA ALA A 100 3.95 -30.33 24.03
C ALA A 100 5.18 -31.13 24.48
N SER A 101 6.38 -30.62 24.20
CA SER A 101 7.63 -31.25 24.66
C SER A 101 7.71 -31.34 26.20
N GLY A 102 7.17 -30.34 26.89
CA GLY A 102 7.06 -30.35 28.35
C GLY A 102 6.12 -31.45 28.86
N LEU A 103 4.97 -31.65 28.22
CA LEU A 103 4.03 -32.72 28.55
C LEU A 103 4.65 -34.11 28.32
N ASP A 104 5.30 -34.33 27.19
CA ASP A 104 6.01 -35.58 26.89
C ASP A 104 7.08 -35.89 27.94
N SER A 105 7.81 -34.86 28.38
CA SER A 105 8.84 -35.01 29.43
C SER A 105 8.27 -35.36 30.81
N MET A 106 6.98 -35.06 31.05
CA MET A 106 6.25 -35.40 32.28
C MET A 106 5.59 -36.79 32.20
N GLY A 107 5.64 -37.48 31.06
CA GLY A 107 5.12 -38.84 30.89
C GLY A 107 3.59 -38.92 30.78
N LEU A 108 2.94 -37.83 30.34
CA LEU A 108 1.53 -37.80 29.91
C LEU A 108 1.44 -38.03 28.41
#